data_AF-A0A842UYU1-F1
#
_entry.id   AF-A0A842UYU1-F1
#
_cell.length_a   1.000
_cell.length_b   1.000
_cell.length_c   1.000
_cell.angle_alpha   90.00
_cell.angle_beta   90.00
_cell.angle_gamma   90.00
#
_symmetry.space_group_name_H-M   'P 1'
#
loop_
_entity.id
_entity.type
_entity.pdbx_description
1 polymer ?
#
loop_
_entity_poly.entity_id
_entity_poly.type
_entity_poly.pdbx_seq_one_letter_code
_entity_poly.pdbx_strand_id
1 'polypeptide(L)'
;MRGQSAIISTVLLSGIILAIVSATFIWGQPLVQKTTDKVKIDTIVDDLTLIKDNIEHTQQTGSPSVVNLNIQDATYHIMPDENGIVVRTTTLIPVITSYTYIPISYTELAYETELTDVDTSQTITGVSTPPGYDGGDIHFGNVTLEGTLYNVTVYVTDNTVYDHVCIYQGSDISDLNTECAEELGSINKAGTDFTISWVNSDGNEVIISGGEKENIGILGSDPAGIIAGKSQPVSNQQQVSLKLAYRSLKDANNRNYKTFIECSVGCRATTGVHRLRIERTRVERTSNNTYYYVKAYFE
;
A
#
# COMPACT_ATOMS: atom_id res chain seq x y z
N MET A 1 51.07 53.40 1.35
CA MET A 1 50.40 52.50 0.38
C MET A 1 50.28 51.04 0.84
N ARG A 2 51.13 50.50 1.73
CA ARG A 2 51.02 49.10 2.23
C ARG A 2 49.74 48.79 3.04
N GLY A 3 49.12 49.79 3.68
CA GLY A 3 47.87 49.60 4.43
C GLY A 3 46.64 49.39 3.56
N GLN A 4 46.57 50.02 2.37
CA GLN A 4 45.43 49.89 1.46
C GLN A 4 45.42 48.52 0.77
N SER A 5 46.58 47.97 0.40
CA SER A 5 46.66 46.62 -0.17
C SER A 5 46.26 45.55 0.84
N ALA A 6 46.61 45.72 2.13
CA ALA A 6 46.24 44.79 3.18
C ALA A 6 44.71 44.74 3.42
N ILE A 7 44.04 45.90 3.37
CA ILE A 7 42.58 45.98 3.52
C ILE A 7 41.88 45.31 2.33
N ILE A 8 42.32 45.59 1.09
CA ILE A 8 41.73 44.99 -0.12
C ILE A 8 41.91 43.47 -0.14
N SER A 9 43.10 42.96 0.21
CA SER A 9 43.35 41.52 0.28
C SER A 9 42.48 40.84 1.33
N THR A 10 42.25 41.48 2.48
CA THR A 10 41.42 40.93 3.56
C THR A 10 39.95 40.85 3.15
N VAL A 11 39.42 41.91 2.50
CA VAL A 11 38.04 41.94 2.00
C VAL A 11 37.82 40.93 0.87
N LEU A 12 38.81 40.76 0.00
CA LEU A 12 38.73 39.79 -1.10
C LEU A 12 38.75 38.36 -0.55
N LEU A 13 39.60 38.07 0.43
CA LEU A 13 39.66 36.75 1.06
C LEU A 13 38.37 36.41 1.82
N SER A 14 37.81 37.37 2.58
CA SER A 14 36.53 37.16 3.29
C SER A 14 35.37 36.96 2.32
N GLY A 15 35.36 37.67 1.19
CA GLY A 15 34.39 37.46 0.11
C GLY A 15 34.44 36.06 -0.49
N ILE A 16 35.65 35.54 -0.75
CA ILE A 16 35.84 34.17 -1.26
C ILE A 16 35.37 33.13 -0.24
N ILE A 17 35.71 33.30 1.05
CA ILE A 17 35.28 32.38 2.10
C ILE A 17 33.76 32.36 2.23
N LEU A 18 33.10 33.53 2.23
CA LEU A 18 31.64 33.62 2.28
C LEU A 18 31.00 32.96 1.05
N ALA A 19 31.56 33.14 -0.14
CA ALA A 19 31.08 32.50 -1.36
C ALA A 19 31.18 30.96 -1.30
N ILE A 20 32.32 30.43 -0.80
CA ILE A 20 32.52 28.99 -0.62
C ILE A 20 31.53 28.43 0.40
N VAL A 21 31.41 29.05 1.59
CA VAL A 21 30.49 28.59 2.64
C VAL A 21 29.04 28.62 2.16
N SER A 22 28.64 29.67 1.43
CA SER A 22 27.29 29.79 0.88
C SER A 22 27.01 28.70 -0.16
N ALA A 23 27.96 28.44 -1.05
CA ALA A 23 27.85 27.35 -2.01
C ALA A 23 27.71 26.00 -1.29
N THR A 24 28.60 25.70 -0.34
CA THR A 24 28.55 24.44 0.42
C THR A 24 27.23 24.27 1.18
N PHE A 25 26.67 25.35 1.74
CA PHE A 25 25.39 25.31 2.44
C PHE A 25 24.22 24.91 1.52
N ILE A 26 24.16 25.49 0.32
CA ILE A 26 23.11 25.18 -0.67
C ILE A 26 23.15 23.70 -1.09
N TRP A 27 24.35 23.13 -1.25
CA TRP A 27 24.52 21.71 -1.57
C TRP A 27 24.28 20.78 -0.38
N GLY A 28 24.52 21.24 0.85
CA GLY A 28 24.33 20.46 2.07
C GLY A 28 22.87 20.33 2.52
N GLN A 29 22.03 21.32 2.19
CA GLN A 29 20.64 21.37 2.66
C GLN A 29 19.81 20.12 2.28
N PRO A 30 19.84 19.61 1.03
CA PRO A 30 19.07 18.41 0.66
C PRO A 30 19.49 17.14 1.43
N LEU A 31 20.78 17.00 1.74
CA LEU A 31 21.29 15.85 2.50
C LEU A 31 20.81 15.89 3.96
N VAL A 32 20.83 17.09 4.58
CA VAL A 32 20.31 17.29 5.93
C VAL A 32 18.81 16.99 5.96
N GLN A 33 18.05 17.51 4.98
CA GLN A 33 16.61 17.23 4.87
C GLN A 33 16.33 15.74 4.72
N LYS A 34 17.06 15.02 3.85
CA LYS A 34 16.89 13.57 3.67
C LYS A 34 17.16 12.80 4.96
N THR A 35 18.17 13.22 5.72
CA THR A 35 18.51 12.59 6.99
C THR A 35 17.43 12.83 8.04
N THR A 36 16.91 14.05 8.14
CA THR A 36 15.80 14.39 9.03
C THR A 36 14.52 13.64 8.68
N ASP A 37 14.14 13.61 7.38
CA ASP A 37 12.97 12.87 6.90
C ASP A 37 13.11 11.37 7.15
N LYS A 38 14.32 10.81 6.98
CA LYS A 38 14.58 9.41 7.30
C LYS A 38 14.39 9.13 8.79
N VAL A 39 14.98 9.94 9.69
CA VAL A 39 14.82 9.77 11.14
C VAL A 39 13.35 9.86 11.55
N LYS A 40 12.58 10.74 10.90
CA LYS A 40 11.13 10.84 11.11
C LYS A 40 10.42 9.55 10.75
N ILE A 41 10.71 8.96 9.59
CA ILE A 41 10.12 7.67 9.18
C ILE A 41 10.58 6.54 10.10
N ASP A 42 11.86 6.46 10.44
CA ASP A 42 12.41 5.44 11.34
C ASP A 42 11.72 5.50 12.72
N THR A 43 11.50 6.70 13.27
CA THR A 43 10.73 6.90 14.52
C THR A 43 9.32 6.34 14.42
N ILE A 44 8.62 6.57 13.29
CA ILE A 44 7.26 6.06 13.10
C ILE A 44 7.26 4.52 12.97
N VAL A 45 8.27 3.95 12.30
CA VAL A 45 8.43 2.48 12.19
C VAL A 45 8.71 1.86 13.55
N ASP A 46 9.53 2.51 14.38
CA ASP A 46 9.81 2.09 15.76
C ASP A 46 8.54 2.15 16.63
N ASP A 47 7.76 3.24 16.52
CA ASP A 47 6.46 3.38 17.19
C ASP A 47 5.50 2.25 16.75
N LEU A 48 5.39 1.99 15.44
CA LEU A 48 4.55 0.90 14.91
C LEU A 48 5.03 -0.48 15.39
N THR A 49 6.34 -0.68 15.50
CA THR A 49 6.92 -1.92 16.03
C THR A 49 6.57 -2.08 17.50
N LEU A 50 6.68 -1.01 18.29
CA LEU A 50 6.29 -1.01 19.70
C LEU A 50 4.79 -1.31 19.86
N ILE A 51 3.94 -0.71 19.03
CA ILE A 51 2.49 -0.99 19.03
C ILE A 51 2.24 -2.46 18.67
N LYS A 52 2.90 -2.97 17.63
CA LYS A 52 2.79 -4.37 17.19
C LYS A 52 3.11 -5.33 18.33
N ASP A 53 4.25 -5.14 18.97
CA ASP A 53 4.73 -6.01 20.05
C ASP A 53 3.77 -5.98 21.25
N ASN A 54 3.19 -4.81 21.56
CA ASN A 54 2.20 -4.66 22.64
C ASN A 54 0.85 -5.31 22.31
N ILE A 55 0.40 -5.26 21.05
CA ILE A 55 -0.78 -6.00 20.59
C ILE A 55 -0.54 -7.51 20.70
N GLU A 56 0.60 -8.00 20.20
CA GLU A 56 0.94 -9.43 20.26
C GLU A 56 1.10 -9.91 21.71
N HIS A 57 1.71 -9.09 22.58
CA HIS A 57 1.77 -9.37 24.02
C HIS A 57 0.38 -9.45 24.65
N THR A 58 -0.47 -8.45 24.41
CA THR A 58 -1.85 -8.39 24.95
C THR A 58 -2.69 -9.55 24.44
N GLN A 59 -2.50 -9.96 23.18
CA GLN A 59 -3.14 -11.11 22.59
C GLN A 59 -2.76 -12.40 23.34
N GLN A 60 -1.47 -12.61 23.58
CA GLN A 60 -0.93 -13.83 24.21
C GLN A 60 -1.29 -13.91 25.70
N THR A 61 -1.04 -12.84 26.46
CA THR A 61 -1.20 -12.84 27.92
C THR A 61 -2.61 -12.48 28.37
N GLY A 62 -3.34 -11.71 27.56
CA GLY A 62 -4.61 -11.09 27.95
C GLY A 62 -4.48 -9.89 28.87
N SER A 63 -3.25 -9.49 29.22
CA SER A 63 -3.02 -8.30 30.05
C SER A 63 -3.08 -7.06 29.17
N PRO A 64 -3.78 -5.99 29.59
CA PRO A 64 -3.83 -4.76 28.83
C PRO A 64 -2.45 -4.08 28.81
N SER A 65 -2.13 -3.40 27.72
CA SER A 65 -0.90 -2.62 27.57
C SER A 65 -1.18 -1.18 27.20
N VAL A 66 -0.27 -0.28 27.56
CA VAL A 66 -0.34 1.14 27.21
C VAL A 66 0.97 1.55 26.54
N VAL A 67 0.86 2.12 25.35
CA VAL A 67 1.98 2.65 24.58
C VAL A 67 1.90 4.18 24.62
N ASN A 68 2.95 4.83 25.10
CA ASN A 68 3.05 6.29 25.07
C ASN A 68 3.70 6.70 23.74
N LEU A 69 3.00 7.53 22.97
CA LEU A 69 3.41 7.94 21.63
C LEU A 69 3.63 9.46 21.63
N ASN A 70 4.74 9.89 21.05
CA ASN A 70 5.02 11.30 20.79
C ASN A 70 4.91 11.54 19.29
N ILE A 71 3.69 11.84 18.83
CA ILE A 71 3.38 11.94 17.41
C ILE A 71 3.86 13.30 16.91
N GLN A 72 4.77 13.29 15.94
CA GLN A 72 5.30 14.49 15.29
C GLN A 72 4.97 14.51 13.81
N ASP A 73 4.19 15.50 13.38
CA ASP A 73 3.84 15.75 11.99
C ASP A 73 3.31 14.50 11.25
N ALA A 74 2.51 13.72 11.96
CA ALA A 74 1.90 12.49 11.48
C ALA A 74 0.48 12.34 12.03
N THR A 75 -0.31 11.47 11.42
CA THR A 75 -1.63 11.07 11.88
C THR A 75 -1.70 9.55 11.93
N TYR A 76 -1.99 9.01 13.11
CA TYR A 76 -2.27 7.59 13.31
C TYR A 76 -3.78 7.37 13.20
N HIS A 77 -4.18 6.31 12.50
CA HIS A 77 -5.56 5.92 12.33
C HIS A 77 -5.70 4.40 12.46
N ILE A 78 -6.44 3.95 13.46
CA ILE A 78 -6.84 2.55 13.61
C ILE A 78 -7.98 2.29 12.65
N MET A 79 -7.81 1.34 11.74
CA MET A 79 -8.76 1.00 10.69
C MET A 79 -9.21 -0.47 10.88
N PRO A 80 -10.31 -0.70 11.62
CA PRO A 80 -10.82 -2.05 11.87
C PRO A 80 -11.14 -2.81 10.58
N ASP A 81 -11.69 -2.13 9.58
CA ASP A 81 -12.06 -2.73 8.28
C ASP A 81 -10.84 -3.26 7.51
N GLU A 82 -9.68 -2.63 7.69
CA GLU A 82 -8.41 -3.06 7.10
C GLU A 82 -7.57 -3.93 8.06
N ASN A 83 -8.14 -4.30 9.21
CA ASN A 83 -7.48 -5.05 10.28
C ASN A 83 -6.08 -4.50 10.66
N GLY A 84 -5.97 -3.18 10.81
CA GLY A 84 -4.66 -2.55 10.92
C GLY A 84 -4.65 -1.12 11.48
N ILE A 85 -3.46 -0.56 11.53
CA ILE A 85 -3.19 0.84 11.90
C ILE A 85 -2.45 1.50 10.75
N VAL A 86 -2.98 2.60 10.25
CA VAL A 86 -2.39 3.39 9.17
C VAL A 86 -1.85 4.70 9.74
N VAL A 87 -0.60 5.00 9.42
CA VAL A 87 0.07 6.25 9.78
C VAL A 87 0.37 7.03 8.52
N ARG A 88 -0.06 8.29 8.49
CA ARG A 88 0.20 9.20 7.36
C ARG A 88 1.07 10.35 7.82
N THR A 89 2.10 10.65 7.04
CA THR A 89 3.01 11.77 7.26
C THR A 89 3.42 12.36 5.92
N THR A 90 4.01 13.56 5.94
CA THR A 90 4.65 14.15 4.77
C THR A 90 6.16 14.27 4.97
N THR A 91 6.90 14.11 3.87
CA THR A 91 8.34 14.32 3.76
C THR A 91 8.64 15.20 2.55
N LEU A 92 9.76 15.93 2.57
CA LEU A 92 10.19 16.75 1.44
C LEU A 92 10.87 15.90 0.37
N ILE A 93 11.51 14.81 0.78
CA ILE A 93 12.24 13.90 -0.10
C ILE A 93 11.60 12.51 -0.01
N PRO A 94 11.50 11.76 -1.12
CA PRO A 94 10.99 10.39 -1.10
C PRO A 94 11.94 9.49 -0.30
N VAL A 95 11.47 9.01 0.86
CA VAL A 95 12.16 8.00 1.67
C VAL A 95 11.77 6.58 1.20
N ILE A 96 10.52 6.42 0.77
CA ILE A 96 9.97 5.22 0.15
C ILE A 96 9.67 5.56 -1.31
N THR A 97 10.10 4.73 -2.25
CA THR A 97 9.99 5.00 -3.71
C THR A 97 8.86 4.22 -4.39
N SER A 98 8.04 3.51 -3.62
CA SER A 98 6.94 2.70 -4.15
C SER A 98 5.59 3.39 -4.02
N TYR A 99 4.78 3.34 -5.09
CA TYR A 99 3.39 3.82 -5.09
C TYR A 99 2.41 2.80 -4.50
N THR A 100 2.81 1.52 -4.46
CA THR A 100 2.10 0.42 -3.81
C THR A 100 2.77 0.08 -2.48
N TYR A 101 2.03 -0.58 -1.58
CA TYR A 101 2.61 -1.01 -0.30
C TYR A 101 3.71 -2.03 -0.54
N ILE A 102 4.87 -1.81 0.08
CA ILE A 102 5.97 -2.77 0.15
C ILE A 102 6.24 -3.11 1.62
N PRO A 103 6.63 -4.35 1.94
CA PRO A 103 6.90 -4.73 3.32
C PRO A 103 8.19 -4.04 3.81
N ILE A 104 8.16 -3.53 5.04
CA ILE A 104 9.29 -2.88 5.71
C ILE A 104 9.84 -3.79 6.81
N SER A 105 8.97 -4.41 7.61
CA SER A 105 9.38 -5.23 8.76
C SER A 105 9.57 -6.71 8.44
N TYR A 106 9.20 -7.16 7.24
CA TYR A 106 9.24 -8.58 6.84
C TYR A 106 9.49 -8.73 5.33
N THR A 107 9.51 -9.96 4.82
CA THR A 107 9.77 -10.27 3.41
C THR A 107 8.52 -10.24 2.53
N GLU A 108 7.34 -10.34 3.12
CA GLU A 108 6.05 -10.46 2.44
C GLU A 108 5.05 -9.47 3.02
N LEU A 109 4.00 -9.14 2.27
CA LEU A 109 2.89 -8.34 2.77
C LEU A 109 1.91 -9.22 3.56
N ALA A 110 1.12 -8.59 4.45
CA ALA A 110 0.00 -9.29 5.09
C ALA A 110 -1.13 -9.59 4.09
N TYR A 111 -1.30 -8.69 3.12
CA TYR A 111 -2.31 -8.77 2.08
C TYR A 111 -1.64 -8.40 0.76
N GLU A 112 -1.84 -9.22 -0.26
CA GLU A 112 -1.29 -9.04 -1.60
C GLU A 112 -2.46 -8.93 -2.58
N THR A 113 -2.32 -8.07 -3.58
CA THR A 113 -3.28 -8.00 -4.68
C THR A 113 -3.21 -9.30 -5.47
N GLU A 114 -4.35 -9.97 -5.66
CA GLU A 114 -4.39 -11.18 -6.49
C GLU A 114 -4.16 -10.80 -7.95
N LEU A 115 -3.05 -11.27 -8.52
CA LEU A 115 -2.77 -11.13 -9.95
C LEU A 115 -3.23 -12.40 -10.66
N THR A 116 -4.14 -12.23 -11.61
CA THR A 116 -4.64 -13.32 -12.44
C THR A 116 -4.23 -13.07 -13.89
N ASP A 117 -3.46 -14.01 -14.41
CA ASP A 117 -3.11 -14.08 -15.83
C ASP A 117 -4.25 -14.79 -16.59
N VAL A 118 -4.70 -14.17 -17.67
CA VAL A 118 -5.76 -14.68 -18.54
C VAL A 118 -5.19 -14.85 -19.95
N ASP A 119 -5.12 -16.10 -20.38
CA ASP A 119 -4.86 -16.48 -21.77
C ASP A 119 -6.07 -16.13 -22.62
N THR A 120 -5.93 -15.09 -23.44
CA THR A 120 -6.92 -14.60 -24.40
C THR A 120 -6.54 -14.95 -25.85
N SER A 121 -5.69 -15.96 -26.05
CA SER A 121 -5.19 -16.35 -27.38
C SER A 121 -6.27 -16.88 -28.34
N GLN A 122 -7.48 -17.17 -27.85
CA GLN A 122 -8.57 -17.60 -28.73
C GLN A 122 -9.16 -16.39 -29.45
N THR A 123 -9.12 -16.41 -30.78
CA THR A 123 -9.77 -15.38 -31.59
C THR A 123 -11.20 -15.79 -31.92
N ILE A 124 -12.17 -14.91 -31.66
CA ILE A 124 -13.55 -15.08 -32.10
C ILE A 124 -13.79 -14.14 -33.29
N THR A 125 -14.27 -14.72 -34.39
CA THR A 125 -14.65 -13.98 -35.60
C THR A 125 -16.17 -13.94 -35.76
N GLY A 126 -16.69 -12.86 -36.35
CA GLY A 126 -18.11 -12.74 -36.68
C GLY A 126 -19.04 -12.37 -35.52
N VAL A 127 -18.50 -11.90 -34.39
CA VAL A 127 -19.27 -11.31 -33.29
C VAL A 127 -19.44 -9.82 -33.55
N SER A 128 -20.64 -9.28 -33.27
CA SER A 128 -20.86 -7.83 -33.36
C SER A 128 -19.99 -7.13 -32.32
N THR A 129 -19.06 -6.28 -32.77
CA THR A 129 -18.34 -5.41 -31.85
C THR A 129 -19.29 -4.39 -31.25
N PRO A 130 -19.13 -4.05 -29.96
CA PRO A 130 -19.93 -3.01 -29.36
C PRO A 130 -19.68 -1.65 -30.05
N PRO A 131 -20.65 -0.72 -30.03
CA PRO A 131 -20.46 0.60 -30.64
C PRO A 131 -19.25 1.32 -30.05
N GLY A 132 -18.29 1.70 -30.90
CA GLY A 132 -17.05 2.38 -30.48
C GLY A 132 -15.78 1.53 -30.57
N TYR A 133 -15.88 0.25 -30.91
CA TYR A 133 -14.73 -0.65 -31.10
C TYR A 133 -14.60 -1.08 -32.56
N ASP A 134 -13.36 -1.18 -33.04
CA ASP A 134 -13.07 -1.63 -34.41
C ASP A 134 -13.44 -3.11 -34.58
N GLY A 135 -14.10 -3.43 -35.71
CA GLY A 135 -14.59 -4.76 -36.07
C GLY A 135 -13.51 -5.81 -36.39
N GLY A 136 -12.34 -5.71 -35.75
CA GLY A 136 -11.21 -6.62 -35.90
C GLY A 136 -11.42 -7.96 -35.20
N ASP A 137 -10.35 -8.76 -35.20
CA ASP A 137 -10.26 -10.02 -34.45
C ASP A 137 -10.44 -9.73 -32.95
N ILE A 138 -11.37 -10.43 -32.28
CA ILE A 138 -11.60 -10.28 -30.84
C ILE A 138 -10.88 -11.41 -30.13
N HIS A 139 -10.03 -11.07 -29.18
CA HIS A 139 -9.36 -12.05 -28.33
C HIS A 139 -10.23 -12.43 -27.15
N PHE A 140 -10.20 -13.70 -26.77
CA PHE A 140 -11.13 -14.28 -25.81
C PHE A 140 -10.44 -15.27 -24.88
N GLY A 141 -10.80 -15.18 -23.59
CA GLY A 141 -10.39 -16.10 -22.55
C GLY A 141 -11.45 -16.20 -21.46
N ASN A 142 -11.27 -17.15 -20.55
CA ASN A 142 -12.13 -17.31 -19.38
C ASN A 142 -11.29 -17.22 -18.11
N VAL A 143 -11.83 -16.58 -17.09
CA VAL A 143 -11.15 -16.39 -15.81
C VAL A 143 -12.10 -16.65 -14.65
N THR A 144 -11.60 -17.24 -13.57
CA THR A 144 -12.37 -17.34 -12.31
C THR A 144 -11.86 -16.29 -11.34
N LEU A 145 -12.67 -15.29 -11.04
CA LEU A 145 -12.37 -14.21 -10.10
C LEU A 145 -13.33 -14.32 -8.91
N GLU A 146 -12.81 -14.31 -7.69
CA GLU A 146 -13.61 -14.44 -6.45
C GLU A 146 -14.59 -15.63 -6.50
N GLY A 147 -14.13 -16.76 -7.06
CA GLY A 147 -14.92 -18.00 -7.18
C GLY A 147 -16.00 -17.98 -8.27
N THR A 148 -16.06 -16.93 -9.09
CA THR A 148 -17.05 -16.74 -10.15
C THR A 148 -16.40 -16.77 -11.52
N LEU A 149 -16.95 -17.55 -12.45
CA LEU A 149 -16.44 -17.63 -13.82
C LEU A 149 -16.90 -16.41 -14.63
N TYR A 150 -15.95 -15.74 -15.26
CA TYR A 150 -16.15 -14.62 -16.18
C TYR A 150 -15.54 -14.92 -17.54
N ASN A 151 -16.15 -14.34 -18.55
CA ASN A 151 -15.58 -14.24 -19.88
C ASN A 151 -14.74 -12.96 -19.95
N VAL A 152 -13.61 -13.04 -20.63
CA VAL A 152 -12.70 -11.92 -20.87
C VAL A 152 -12.56 -11.75 -22.37
N THR A 153 -12.81 -10.56 -22.87
CA THR A 153 -12.61 -10.21 -24.28
C THR A 153 -11.72 -8.99 -24.39
N VAL A 154 -10.82 -9.00 -25.37
CA VAL A 154 -9.94 -7.87 -25.66
C VAL A 154 -10.25 -7.31 -27.03
N TYR A 155 -10.46 -5.99 -27.08
CA TYR A 155 -10.82 -5.22 -28.26
C TYR A 155 -9.70 -4.26 -28.65
N VAL A 156 -9.76 -3.84 -29.90
CA VAL A 156 -8.96 -2.73 -30.44
C VAL A 156 -9.85 -1.50 -30.54
N THR A 157 -9.39 -0.39 -29.97
CA THR A 157 -10.18 0.87 -29.97
C THR A 157 -9.83 1.79 -31.15
N ASP A 158 -8.57 1.79 -31.62
CA ASP A 158 -8.08 2.66 -32.71
C ASP A 158 -7.12 1.94 -33.70
N ASN A 159 -7.48 0.74 -34.13
CA ASN A 159 -6.79 -0.08 -35.16
C ASN A 159 -5.28 -0.39 -35.00
N THR A 160 -4.65 -0.20 -33.84
CA THR A 160 -3.19 -0.46 -33.71
C THR A 160 -2.73 -1.25 -32.48
N VAL A 161 -3.48 -1.27 -31.38
CA VAL A 161 -3.12 -2.01 -30.16
C VAL A 161 -4.37 -2.57 -29.50
N TYR A 162 -4.30 -3.80 -29.01
CA TYR A 162 -5.29 -4.35 -28.09
C TYR A 162 -5.13 -3.69 -26.73
N ASP A 163 -6.03 -2.76 -26.40
CA ASP A 163 -5.93 -1.91 -25.23
C ASP A 163 -7.17 -1.92 -24.35
N HIS A 164 -8.28 -2.50 -24.84
CA HIS A 164 -9.55 -2.47 -24.14
C HIS A 164 -10.02 -3.87 -23.74
N VAL A 165 -10.14 -4.11 -22.43
CA VAL A 165 -10.53 -5.40 -21.88
C VAL A 165 -11.93 -5.30 -21.31
N CYS A 166 -12.78 -6.25 -21.66
CA CYS A 166 -14.09 -6.43 -21.03
C CYS A 166 -14.13 -7.72 -20.23
N ILE A 167 -14.72 -7.64 -19.03
CA ILE A 167 -15.00 -8.77 -18.15
C ILE A 167 -16.50 -8.83 -17.98
N TYR A 168 -17.15 -9.97 -18.27
CA TYR A 168 -18.61 -10.08 -18.20
C TYR A 168 -19.09 -11.50 -17.90
N GLN A 169 -20.37 -11.64 -17.56
CA GLN A 169 -21.02 -12.93 -17.33
C GLN A 169 -22.08 -13.20 -18.40
N GLY A 170 -22.23 -14.46 -18.79
CA GLY A 170 -23.23 -14.87 -19.77
C GLY A 170 -22.72 -14.84 -21.21
N SER A 171 -23.61 -14.63 -22.19
CA SER A 171 -23.24 -14.68 -23.62
C SER A 171 -22.74 -13.35 -24.16
N ASP A 172 -23.16 -12.22 -23.57
CA ASP A 172 -22.98 -10.89 -24.16
C ASP A 172 -22.62 -9.85 -23.10
N ILE A 173 -21.94 -8.77 -23.54
CA ILE A 173 -21.66 -7.59 -22.72
C ILE A 173 -22.93 -6.76 -22.60
N SER A 174 -23.34 -6.51 -21.36
CA SER A 174 -24.56 -5.80 -21.01
C SER A 174 -24.37 -4.28 -20.92
N ASP A 175 -23.19 -3.81 -20.48
CA ASP A 175 -22.86 -2.39 -20.39
C ASP A 175 -21.36 -2.12 -20.48
N LEU A 176 -20.93 -1.51 -21.59
CA LEU A 176 -19.51 -1.24 -21.87
C LEU A 176 -18.86 -0.33 -20.83
N ASN A 177 -19.60 0.61 -20.23
CA ASN A 177 -19.00 1.57 -19.31
C ASN A 177 -18.68 0.96 -17.95
N THR A 178 -19.27 -0.19 -17.64
CA THR A 178 -19.10 -0.86 -16.34
C THR A 178 -18.42 -2.21 -16.48
N GLU A 179 -18.43 -2.80 -17.67
CA GLU A 179 -17.87 -4.10 -17.95
C GLU A 179 -16.54 -4.05 -18.70
N CYS A 180 -16.11 -2.87 -19.16
CA CYS A 180 -14.89 -2.70 -19.93
C CYS A 180 -13.99 -1.60 -19.37
N ALA A 181 -12.69 -1.77 -19.53
CA ALA A 181 -11.68 -0.80 -19.15
C ALA A 181 -10.41 -0.95 -19.98
N GLU A 182 -9.66 0.14 -20.09
CA GLU A 182 -8.29 0.14 -20.62
C GLU A 182 -7.28 -0.30 -19.55
N GLU A 183 -6.01 -0.46 -19.94
CA GLU A 183 -4.91 -0.66 -19.00
C GLU A 183 -4.91 0.42 -17.90
N LEU A 184 -4.71 0.00 -16.66
CA LEU A 184 -4.86 0.77 -15.41
C LEU A 184 -6.29 1.21 -15.06
N GLY A 185 -7.27 0.95 -15.94
CA GLY A 185 -8.68 1.12 -15.66
C GLY A 185 -9.24 0.01 -14.75
N SER A 186 -10.38 0.29 -14.11
CA SER A 186 -11.00 -0.63 -13.14
C SER A 186 -12.43 -0.98 -13.53
N ILE A 187 -12.80 -2.25 -13.31
CA ILE A 187 -14.08 -2.86 -13.62
C ILE A 187 -14.67 -3.41 -12.32
N ASN A 188 -15.83 -2.91 -11.88
CA ASN A 188 -16.47 -3.42 -10.67
C ASN A 188 -17.29 -4.67 -11.00
N LYS A 189 -16.98 -5.80 -10.36
CA LYS A 189 -17.81 -7.02 -10.41
C LYS A 189 -18.16 -7.48 -9.01
N ALA A 190 -19.47 -7.62 -8.77
CA ALA A 190 -20.02 -8.07 -7.50
C ALA A 190 -19.49 -7.27 -6.28
N GLY A 191 -19.22 -5.98 -6.44
CA GLY A 191 -18.70 -5.11 -5.38
C GLY A 191 -17.18 -5.14 -5.21
N THR A 192 -16.45 -5.90 -6.03
CA THR A 192 -14.98 -5.91 -6.06
C THR A 192 -14.50 -5.17 -7.31
N ASP A 193 -13.58 -4.23 -7.15
CA ASP A 193 -12.93 -3.55 -8.27
C ASP A 193 -11.76 -4.39 -8.78
N PHE A 194 -11.80 -4.74 -10.07
CA PHE A 194 -10.73 -5.43 -10.78
C PHE A 194 -10.01 -4.44 -11.68
N THR A 195 -8.70 -4.29 -11.53
CA THR A 195 -7.89 -3.38 -12.36
C THR A 195 -7.20 -4.15 -13.47
N ILE A 196 -7.35 -3.70 -14.72
CA ILE A 196 -6.57 -4.23 -15.84
C ILE A 196 -5.13 -3.76 -15.67
N SER A 197 -4.24 -4.64 -15.25
CA SER A 197 -2.88 -4.24 -14.88
C SER A 197 -1.97 -4.13 -16.09
N TRP A 198 -2.21 -4.99 -17.08
CA TRP A 198 -1.46 -5.04 -18.31
C TRP A 198 -2.24 -5.83 -19.38
N VAL A 199 -2.07 -5.44 -20.63
CA VAL A 199 -2.58 -6.15 -21.81
C VAL A 199 -1.41 -6.28 -22.78
N ASN A 200 -1.19 -7.48 -23.30
CA ASN A 200 -0.19 -7.67 -24.34
C ASN A 200 -0.62 -6.94 -25.61
N SER A 201 0.32 -6.32 -26.33
CA SER A 201 0.06 -5.60 -27.58
C SER A 201 -0.66 -6.45 -28.64
N ASP A 202 -0.48 -7.77 -28.59
CA ASP A 202 -1.11 -8.74 -29.49
C ASP A 202 -2.47 -9.27 -28.98
N GLY A 203 -2.94 -8.79 -27.82
CA GLY A 203 -4.26 -9.14 -27.26
C GLY A 203 -4.39 -10.56 -26.68
N ASN A 204 -3.32 -11.36 -26.72
CA ASN A 204 -3.33 -12.78 -26.32
C ASN A 204 -3.21 -13.02 -24.81
N GLU A 205 -2.90 -12.00 -24.03
CA GLU A 205 -2.64 -12.12 -22.60
C GLU A 205 -3.10 -10.85 -21.90
N VAL A 206 -3.81 -11.03 -20.78
CA VAL A 206 -4.28 -9.95 -19.92
C VAL A 206 -3.95 -10.28 -18.47
N ILE A 207 -3.35 -9.33 -17.76
CA ILE A 207 -3.15 -9.43 -16.32
C ILE A 207 -4.22 -8.60 -15.61
N ILE A 208 -5.04 -9.25 -14.81
CA ILE A 208 -6.09 -8.63 -14.01
C ILE A 208 -5.64 -8.64 -12.54
N SER A 209 -5.61 -7.46 -11.93
CA SER A 209 -5.48 -7.30 -10.47
C SER A 209 -6.85 -7.35 -9.83
N GLY A 210 -7.06 -8.25 -8.88
CA GLY A 210 -8.31 -8.41 -8.14
C GLY A 210 -8.24 -7.91 -6.70
N GLY A 211 -9.05 -8.55 -5.85
CA GLY A 211 -9.13 -8.25 -4.42
C GLY A 211 -7.80 -8.45 -3.68
N GLU A 212 -7.74 -7.91 -2.47
CA GLU A 212 -6.65 -8.20 -1.54
C GLU A 212 -6.81 -9.62 -1.00
N LYS A 213 -5.83 -10.48 -1.28
CA LYS A 213 -5.72 -11.84 -0.75
C LYS A 213 -4.81 -11.83 0.46
N GLU A 214 -5.31 -12.36 1.57
CA GLU A 214 -4.52 -12.52 2.79
C GLU A 214 -3.41 -13.54 2.57
N ASN A 215 -2.16 -13.13 2.77
CA ASN A 215 -1.02 -14.04 2.80
C ASN A 215 -0.96 -14.69 4.20
N ILE A 216 -1.29 -15.98 4.30
CA ILE A 216 -1.35 -16.69 5.59
C ILE A 216 0.03 -17.22 5.98
N GLY A 217 0.58 -16.73 7.09
CA GLY A 217 1.89 -17.17 7.60
C GLY A 217 1.84 -18.46 8.41
N ILE A 218 3.01 -18.93 8.85
CA ILE A 218 3.19 -20.11 9.70
C ILE A 218 3.39 -19.67 11.16
N LEU A 219 2.55 -20.17 12.06
CA LEU A 219 2.62 -19.89 13.49
C LEU A 219 3.97 -20.33 14.08
N GLY A 220 4.68 -19.40 14.71
CA GLY A 220 5.97 -19.64 15.35
C GLY A 220 7.18 -19.46 14.43
N SER A 221 6.97 -19.34 13.12
CA SER A 221 8.00 -18.94 12.15
C SER A 221 7.81 -17.48 11.75
N ASP A 222 6.56 -17.11 11.46
CA ASP A 222 6.25 -15.88 10.78
C ASP A 222 5.53 -14.89 11.71
N PRO A 223 5.78 -13.58 11.57
CA PRO A 223 5.06 -12.58 12.34
C PRO A 223 3.61 -12.44 11.85
N ALA A 224 2.70 -12.17 12.79
CA ALA A 224 1.32 -11.85 12.47
C ALA A 224 1.19 -10.39 12.00
N GLY A 225 1.81 -9.46 12.73
CA GLY A 225 1.82 -8.03 12.37
C GLY A 225 2.93 -7.70 11.38
N ILE A 226 2.56 -7.11 10.24
CA ILE A 226 3.48 -6.68 9.18
C ILE A 226 3.36 -5.19 8.97
N ILE A 227 4.50 -4.49 9.03
CA ILE A 227 4.61 -3.07 8.70
C ILE A 227 4.96 -2.97 7.22
N ALA A 228 4.13 -2.27 6.45
CA ALA A 228 4.35 -1.94 5.06
C ALA A 228 4.31 -0.43 4.85
N GLY A 229 4.90 0.05 3.75
CA GLY A 229 4.89 1.47 3.42
C GLY A 229 4.75 1.74 1.95
N LYS A 230 4.18 2.90 1.64
CA LYS A 230 4.12 3.48 0.29
C LYS A 230 4.30 4.99 0.35
N SER A 231 4.65 5.59 -0.78
CA SER A 231 4.76 7.04 -0.94
C SER A 231 4.04 7.49 -2.19
N GLN A 232 3.35 8.62 -2.11
CA GLN A 232 2.72 9.26 -3.25
C GLN A 232 3.11 10.75 -3.30
N PRO A 233 3.45 11.28 -4.48
CA PRO A 233 3.73 12.71 -4.64
C PRO A 233 2.45 13.50 -4.42
N VAL A 234 2.50 14.49 -3.54
CA VAL A 234 1.41 15.43 -3.27
C VAL A 234 1.97 16.84 -3.36
N SER A 235 1.73 17.50 -4.50
CA SER A 235 2.30 18.81 -4.82
C SER A 235 3.85 18.79 -4.74
N ASN A 236 4.45 19.60 -3.87
CA ASN A 236 5.90 19.68 -3.66
C ASN A 236 6.43 18.76 -2.55
N GLN A 237 5.61 17.85 -2.04
CA GLN A 237 5.96 16.93 -0.96
C GLN A 237 5.63 15.49 -1.34
N GLN A 238 6.11 14.56 -0.52
CA GLN A 238 5.77 13.14 -0.58
C GLN A 238 4.88 12.82 0.61
N GLN A 239 3.68 12.30 0.35
CA GLN A 239 2.85 11.72 1.38
C GLN A 239 3.27 10.27 1.58
N VAL A 240 3.82 9.97 2.74
CA VAL A 240 4.21 8.62 3.14
C VAL A 240 3.08 8.02 3.96
N SER A 241 2.67 6.81 3.59
CA SER A 241 1.67 6.02 4.29
C SER A 241 2.32 4.73 4.77
N LEU A 242 2.38 4.54 6.08
CA LEU A 242 2.84 3.33 6.74
C LEU A 242 1.62 2.57 7.28
N LYS A 243 1.57 1.25 7.12
CA LYS A 243 0.46 0.41 7.57
C LYS A 243 1.01 -0.75 8.38
N LEU A 244 0.55 -0.90 9.61
CA LEU A 244 0.66 -2.13 10.38
C LEU A 244 -0.61 -2.95 10.13
N ALA A 245 -0.48 -4.11 9.47
CA ALA A 245 -1.60 -5.00 9.17
C ALA A 245 -1.38 -6.37 9.79
N TYR A 246 -2.46 -7.02 10.26
CA TYR A 246 -2.39 -8.35 10.86
C TYR A 246 -2.90 -9.42 9.89
N ARG A 247 -2.02 -10.36 9.55
CA ARG A 247 -2.37 -11.59 8.82
C ARG A 247 -2.67 -12.75 9.76
N SER A 248 -3.38 -13.74 9.23
CA SER A 248 -3.61 -15.03 9.86
C SER A 248 -2.33 -15.87 9.86
N LEU A 249 -2.20 -16.70 10.88
CA LEU A 249 -1.15 -17.70 11.01
C LEU A 249 -1.73 -19.11 11.10
N LYS A 250 -1.05 -20.10 10.54
CA LYS A 250 -1.41 -21.51 10.61
C LYS A 250 -0.42 -22.31 11.43
N ASP A 251 -0.92 -23.19 12.29
CA ASP A 251 -0.05 -24.16 12.95
C ASP A 251 0.12 -25.46 12.14
N ALA A 252 0.95 -26.38 12.66
CA ALA A 252 1.21 -27.68 12.04
C ALA A 252 -0.04 -28.57 11.86
N ASN A 253 -1.13 -28.27 12.58
CA ASN A 253 -2.41 -28.98 12.45
C ASN A 253 -3.39 -28.23 11.52
N ASN A 254 -2.92 -27.25 10.75
CA ASN A 254 -3.71 -26.39 9.86
C ASN A 254 -4.81 -25.61 10.61
N ARG A 255 -4.61 -25.33 11.91
CA ARG A 255 -5.50 -24.44 12.67
C ARG A 255 -5.11 -22.99 12.43
N ASN A 256 -6.08 -22.13 12.15
CA ASN A 256 -5.84 -20.71 11.91
C ASN A 256 -5.86 -19.90 13.21
N TYR A 257 -4.97 -18.92 13.30
CA TYR A 257 -4.89 -17.94 14.38
C TYR A 257 -4.93 -16.56 13.75
N LYS A 258 -5.94 -15.75 14.09
CA LYS A 258 -6.09 -14.40 13.53
C LYS A 258 -6.37 -13.39 14.62
N THR A 259 -5.75 -12.23 14.51
CA THR A 259 -5.96 -11.08 15.39
C THR A 259 -6.79 -10.06 14.64
N PHE A 260 -7.89 -9.63 15.26
CA PHE A 260 -8.78 -8.56 14.79
C PHE A 260 -8.57 -7.31 15.62
N ILE A 261 -8.24 -6.19 14.97
CA ILE A 261 -8.17 -4.89 15.64
C ILE A 261 -9.55 -4.24 15.66
N GLU A 262 -10.00 -3.86 16.85
CA GLU A 262 -11.27 -3.18 17.08
C GLU A 262 -11.03 -1.74 17.54
N CYS A 263 -11.81 -0.79 17.02
CA CYS A 263 -11.86 0.55 17.57
C CYS A 263 -13.23 1.18 17.30
N SER A 264 -13.84 1.74 18.36
CA SER A 264 -15.15 2.41 18.28
C SER A 264 -15.08 3.90 18.60
N VAL A 265 -14.12 4.32 19.43
CA VAL A 265 -13.89 5.70 19.88
C VAL A 265 -12.39 5.89 20.02
N GLY A 266 -11.88 7.10 19.73
CA GLY A 266 -10.45 7.39 19.87
C GLY A 266 -9.60 6.65 18.83
N CYS A 267 -10.11 6.43 17.62
CA CYS A 267 -9.40 5.67 16.57
C CYS A 267 -8.34 6.48 15.85
N ARG A 268 -8.24 7.79 16.13
CA ARG A 268 -7.33 8.70 15.44
C ARG A 268 -6.57 9.54 16.45
N ALA A 269 -5.27 9.68 16.22
CA ALA A 269 -4.42 10.63 16.92
C ALA A 269 -3.59 11.43 15.91
N THR A 270 -3.34 12.69 16.22
CA THR A 270 -2.56 13.63 15.41
C THR A 270 -1.32 14.04 16.19
N THR A 271 -0.63 15.11 15.76
CA THR A 271 0.52 15.66 16.47
C THR A 271 0.21 15.91 17.95
N GLY A 272 1.05 15.39 18.85
CA GLY A 272 0.87 15.48 20.29
C GLY A 272 1.39 14.27 21.04
N VAL A 273 1.32 14.35 22.37
CA VAL A 273 1.61 13.22 23.26
C VAL A 273 0.29 12.47 23.50
N HIS A 274 0.24 11.21 23.09
CA HIS A 274 -0.94 10.36 23.19
C HIS A 274 -0.61 9.06 23.92
N ARG A 275 -1.63 8.47 24.54
CA ARG A 275 -1.52 7.13 25.12
C ARG A 275 -2.40 6.20 24.32
N LEU A 276 -1.80 5.25 23.62
CA LEU A 276 -2.53 4.18 22.95
C LEU A 276 -2.76 3.06 23.96
N ARG A 277 -4.02 2.82 24.30
CA ARG A 277 -4.42 1.71 25.16
C ARG A 277 -4.86 0.53 24.31
N ILE A 278 -4.37 -0.66 24.67
CA ILE A 278 -4.58 -1.91 23.94
C ILE A 278 -5.11 -2.94 24.93
N GLU A 279 -6.25 -3.55 24.62
CA GLU A 279 -6.94 -4.49 25.50
C GLU A 279 -7.49 -5.67 24.70
N ARG A 280 -7.34 -6.90 25.19
CA ARG A 280 -7.98 -8.07 24.59
C ARG A 280 -9.44 -8.12 25.04
N THR A 281 -10.38 -7.96 24.11
CA THR A 281 -11.82 -7.95 24.42
C THR A 281 -12.39 -9.35 24.53
N ARG A 282 -12.05 -10.22 23.58
CA ARG A 282 -12.56 -11.60 23.54
C ARG A 282 -11.63 -12.53 22.76
N VAL A 283 -11.80 -13.84 23.00
CA VAL A 283 -11.13 -14.91 22.26
C VAL A 283 -12.20 -15.92 21.84
N GLU A 284 -12.33 -16.17 20.55
CA GLU A 284 -13.21 -17.21 20.01
C GLU A 284 -12.37 -18.41 19.59
N ARG A 285 -12.80 -19.61 19.98
CA ARG A 285 -12.13 -20.85 19.64
C ARG A 285 -13.12 -21.83 19.03
N THR A 286 -12.80 -22.30 17.83
CA THR A 286 -13.47 -23.43 17.18
C THR A 286 -12.48 -24.60 17.07
N SER A 287 -12.90 -25.72 16.49
CA SER A 287 -12.00 -26.87 16.28
C SER A 287 -10.79 -26.51 15.40
N ASN A 288 -10.98 -25.56 14.47
CA ASN A 288 -10.00 -25.25 13.43
C ASN A 288 -9.48 -23.80 13.51
N ASN A 289 -10.11 -22.91 14.27
CA ASN A 289 -9.74 -21.50 14.30
C ASN A 289 -9.65 -20.95 15.73
N THR A 290 -8.72 -20.05 15.96
CA THR A 290 -8.64 -19.21 17.15
C THR A 290 -8.59 -17.75 16.73
N TYR A 291 -9.60 -16.98 17.12
CA TYR A 291 -9.69 -15.56 16.82
C TYR A 291 -9.47 -14.74 18.08
N TYR A 292 -8.58 -13.76 18.00
CA TYR A 292 -8.31 -12.81 19.07
C TYR A 292 -8.85 -11.47 18.66
N TYR A 293 -9.64 -10.84 19.54
CA TYR A 293 -10.16 -9.51 19.32
C TYR A 293 -9.45 -8.55 20.27
N VAL A 294 -8.78 -7.56 19.71
CA VAL A 294 -7.95 -6.60 20.43
C VAL A 294 -8.49 -5.21 20.15
N LYS A 295 -8.99 -4.55 21.19
CA LYS A 295 -9.43 -3.17 21.13
C LYS A 295 -8.22 -2.26 21.32
N ALA A 296 -8.03 -1.33 20.40
CA ALA A 296 -7.01 -0.29 20.48
C ALA A 296 -7.69 1.09 20.40
N TYR A 297 -7.27 2.05 21.22
CA TYR A 297 -7.76 3.42 21.15
C TYR A 297 -6.79 4.41 21.80
N PHE A 298 -6.77 5.64 21.28
CA PHE A 298 -6.00 6.75 21.85
C PHE A 298 -6.80 7.44 22.97
N GLU A 299 -6.16 7.62 24.12
CA GLU A 299 -6.61 8.44 25.26
C GLU A 299 -6.17 9.91 25.12
#